data_AF-A0A357T753-F1
#
_entry.id   AF-A0A357T753-F1
#
_cell.length_a   1.000
_cell.length_b   1.000
_cell.length_c   1.000
_cell.angle_alpha   90.00
_cell.angle_beta   90.00
_cell.angle_gamma   90.00
#
_symmetry.space_group_name_H-M   'P 1'
#
loop_
_entity.id
_entity.type
_entity.pdbx_description
1 polymer ?
#
loop_
_entity_poly.entity_id
_entity_poly.type
_entity_poly.pdbx_seq_one_letter_code
_entity_poly.pdbx_strand_id
1 'polypeptide(L)'
;MDNGTLRLVLIILLLIFGGGLYSYVIVRFTKNKPLVFLPTILGILLSVYLIYQIYFGNLEGFLSLGYFLLVLMILAGVLGNALAGILFLKKRP
;
A
#
# COMPACT_ATOMS: atom_id res chain seq x y z
N MET A 1 17.96 -18.99 1.38
CA MET A 1 16.82 -18.32 0.70
C MET A 1 16.95 -18.63 -0.77
N ASP A 2 15.91 -19.13 -1.41
CA ASP A 2 15.89 -19.33 -2.85
C ASP A 2 15.63 -17.99 -3.58
N ASN A 3 15.92 -17.96 -4.88
CA ASN A 3 15.77 -16.75 -5.70
C ASN A 3 14.33 -16.22 -5.73
N GLY A 4 13.32 -17.10 -5.60
CA GLY A 4 11.91 -16.70 -5.56
C GLY A 4 11.59 -15.91 -4.30
N THR A 5 11.96 -16.44 -3.13
CA THR A 5 11.78 -15.74 -1.86
C THR A 5 12.49 -14.38 -1.83
N LEU A 6 13.71 -14.30 -2.38
CA LEU A 6 14.45 -13.03 -2.44
C LEU A 6 13.74 -11.97 -3.29
N ARG A 7 13.21 -12.35 -4.45
CA ARG A 7 12.44 -11.43 -5.31
C ARG A 7 11.18 -10.92 -4.60
N LEU A 8 10.45 -11.79 -3.90
CA LEU A 8 9.25 -11.40 -3.15
C LEU A 8 9.57 -10.39 -2.05
N VAL A 9 10.62 -10.65 -1.27
CA VAL A 9 11.07 -9.72 -0.22
C VAL A 9 11.43 -8.36 -0.81
N LEU A 10 12.16 -8.33 -1.93
CA LEU A 10 12.51 -7.07 -2.61
C LEU A 10 11.27 -6.32 -3.12
N ILE A 11 10.29 -7.02 -3.70
CA ILE A 11 9.04 -6.41 -4.15
C ILE A 11 8.29 -5.78 -2.97
N ILE A 12 8.18 -6.49 -1.85
CA ILE A 12 7.52 -5.96 -0.64
C ILE A 12 8.24 -4.71 -0.12
N LEU A 13 9.58 -4.75 -0.03
CA LEU A 13 10.37 -3.61 0.40
C LEU A 13 10.20 -2.41 -0.54
N LEU A 14 10.17 -2.64 -1.85
CA LEU A 14 9.93 -1.60 -2.85
C LEU A 14 8.55 -0.98 -2.70
N LEU A 15 7.51 -1.76 -2.43
CA LEU A 15 6.15 -1.26 -2.21
C LEU A 15 6.07 -0.40 -0.94
N ILE A 16 6.65 -0.88 0.16
CA ILE A 16 6.74 -0.13 1.41
C ILE A 16 7.49 1.19 1.17
N PHE A 17 8.63 1.14 0.49
CA PHE A 17 9.42 2.33 0.19
C PHE A 17 8.66 3.29 -0.73
N GLY A 18 7.96 2.79 -1.75
CA GLY A 18 7.13 3.60 -2.64
C GLY A 18 6.01 4.33 -1.89
N GLY A 19 5.32 3.64 -0.98
CA GLY A 19 4.33 4.27 -0.11
C GLY A 19 4.94 5.37 0.78
N GLY A 20 6.12 5.09 1.34
CA GLY A 20 6.85 6.06 2.16
C GLY A 20 7.37 7.27 1.38
N LEU A 21 7.81 7.06 0.14
CA LEU A 21 8.29 8.10 -0.77
C LEU A 21 7.16 9.07 -1.11
N TYR A 22 5.94 8.58 -1.34
CA TYR A 22 4.78 9.47 -1.52
C TYR A 22 4.58 10.39 -0.32
N SER A 23 4.59 9.84 0.91
CA SER A 23 4.45 10.64 2.14
C SER A 23 5.55 11.69 2.27
N TYR A 24 6.79 11.33 1.94
CA TYR A 24 7.93 12.25 1.94
C TYR A 24 7.71 13.42 0.98
N VAL A 25 7.33 13.12 -0.28
CA VAL A 25 7.08 14.12 -1.33
C VAL A 25 5.94 15.05 -0.91
N ILE A 26 4.78 14.51 -0.51
CA ILE A 26 3.65 15.35 -0.11
C ILE A 26 3.98 16.22 1.09
N VAL A 27 4.71 15.71 2.07
CA VAL A 27 5.13 16.51 3.23
C VAL A 27 6.04 17.66 2.83
N ARG A 28 6.92 17.47 1.84
CA ARG A 28 7.85 18.48 1.35
C ARG A 28 7.16 19.57 0.52
N PHE A 29 6.19 19.22 -0.30
CA PHE A 29 5.56 20.14 -1.26
C PHE A 29 4.22 20.72 -0.79
N THR A 30 3.57 20.11 0.20
CA THR A 30 2.25 20.55 0.67
C THR A 30 2.22 20.66 2.19
N LYS A 31 1.40 21.58 2.72
CA LYS A 31 1.12 21.65 4.18
C LYS A 31 -0.10 20.82 4.59
N ASN A 32 -0.88 20.34 3.62
CA ASN A 32 -2.13 19.62 3.85
C ASN A 32 -1.87 18.23 4.46
N LYS A 33 -2.18 18.07 5.75
CA LYS A 33 -1.94 16.82 6.50
C LYS A 33 -2.77 15.64 5.94
N PRO A 34 -4.06 15.79 5.62
CA PRO A 34 -4.85 14.75 4.96
C PRO A 34 -4.22 14.16 3.69
N LEU A 35 -3.61 14.99 2.83
CA LEU A 35 -3.06 14.52 1.55
C LEU A 35 -1.91 13.51 1.71
N VAL A 36 -1.23 13.51 2.85
CA VAL A 36 -0.13 12.59 3.16
C VAL A 36 -0.63 11.14 3.22
N PHE A 37 -1.84 10.95 3.75
CA PHE A 37 -2.48 9.64 3.94
C PHE A 37 -3.43 9.26 2.80
N LEU A 38 -3.45 10.01 1.70
CA LEU A 38 -4.34 9.72 0.58
C LEU A 38 -4.13 8.30 0.01
N PRO A 39 -2.89 7.79 -0.21
CA PRO A 39 -2.68 6.41 -0.64
C PRO A 39 -3.13 5.39 0.40
N THR A 40 -2.94 5.68 1.69
CA THR A 40 -3.47 4.83 2.77
C THR A 40 -5.00 4.72 2.69
N ILE A 41 -5.71 5.84 2.57
CA ILE A 41 -7.18 5.84 2.51
C ILE A 41 -7.67 5.11 1.25
N LEU A 42 -7.15 5.47 0.07
CA LEU A 42 -7.54 4.84 -1.19
C LEU A 42 -7.17 3.35 -1.22
N GLY A 43 -5.99 2.99 -0.70
CA GLY A 43 -5.53 1.61 -0.64
C GLY A 43 -6.40 0.74 0.28
N ILE A 44 -6.85 1.27 1.42
CA ILE A 44 -7.79 0.56 2.30
C ILE A 44 -9.14 0.37 1.60
N LEU A 45 -9.72 1.42 1.00
CA LEU A 45 -10.99 1.32 0.30
C LEU A 45 -10.93 0.31 -0.86
N LEU A 46 -9.87 0.36 -1.66
CA LEU A 46 -9.65 -0.58 -2.74
C LEU A 46 -9.49 -2.02 -2.21
N SER A 47 -8.76 -2.21 -1.12
CA SER A 47 -8.59 -3.53 -0.50
C SER A 47 -9.93 -4.10 -0.03
N VAL A 48 -10.78 -3.29 0.60
CA VAL A 48 -12.13 -3.71 1.02
C VAL A 48 -12.97 -4.11 -0.19
N TYR A 49 -12.93 -3.34 -1.28
CA TYR A 49 -13.64 -3.67 -2.51
C TYR A 49 -13.14 -4.99 -3.13
N LEU A 50 -11.83 -5.20 -3.20
CA LEU A 50 -11.27 -6.45 -3.74
C LEU A 50 -11.62 -7.65 -2.87
N ILE A 51 -11.59 -7.50 -1.55
CA ILE A 51 -12.06 -8.52 -0.60
C ILE A 51 -13.54 -8.83 -0.85
N TYR A 52 -14.38 -7.81 -1.00
CA TYR A 52 -15.79 -8.01 -1.34
C TYR A 52 -15.96 -8.79 -2.66
N GLN A 53 -15.19 -8.46 -3.70
CA GLN A 53 -15.21 -9.21 -4.96
C GLN A 53 -14.76 -10.67 -4.79
N ILE A 54 -13.81 -10.97 -3.91
CA ILE A 54 -13.37 -12.34 -3.62
C ILE A 54 -14.50 -13.18 -3.01
N TYR A 55 -15.28 -12.61 -2.09
CA TYR A 55 -16.30 -13.36 -1.33
C TYR A 55 -17.69 -13.36 -1.99
N PHE A 56 -18.04 -12.30 -2.70
CA PHE A 56 -19.39 -12.08 -3.22
C PHE A 56 -19.43 -11.88 -4.74
N GLY A 57 -18.27 -11.76 -5.39
CA GLY A 57 -18.19 -11.67 -6.83
C GLY A 57 -18.19 -13.06 -7.49
N ASN A 58 -18.76 -13.13 -8.69
CA ASN A 58 -18.65 -14.31 -9.55
C ASN A 58 -17.29 -14.28 -10.28
N LEU A 59 -16.23 -14.62 -9.57
CA LEU A 59 -14.87 -14.67 -10.12
C LEU A 59 -14.61 -16.01 -10.80
N GLU A 60 -14.08 -15.96 -12.02
CA GLU A 60 -13.70 -17.15 -12.79
C GLU A 60 -12.21 -17.48 -12.62
N GLY A 61 -11.88 -18.78 -12.64
CA GLY A 61 -10.50 -19.27 -12.62
C GLY A 61 -9.69 -18.81 -11.41
N PHE A 62 -8.48 -18.30 -11.65
CA PHE A 62 -7.52 -17.89 -10.61
C PHE A 62 -7.62 -16.40 -10.21
N LEU A 63 -8.68 -15.70 -10.60
CA LEU A 63 -8.86 -14.28 -10.28
C LEU A 63 -8.92 -14.01 -8.78
N SER A 64 -9.51 -14.91 -8.00
CA SER A 64 -9.59 -14.79 -6.53
C SER A 64 -8.19 -14.74 -5.89
N LEU A 65 -7.27 -15.60 -6.34
CA LEU A 65 -5.88 -15.60 -5.88
C LEU A 65 -5.14 -14.33 -6.33
N GLY A 66 -5.39 -13.88 -7.57
CA GLY A 66 -4.82 -12.63 -8.08
C GLY A 66 -5.25 -11.41 -7.24
N TYR A 67 -6.53 -11.31 -6.89
CA TYR A 67 -7.04 -10.24 -6.02
C TYR A 67 -6.48 -10.36 -4.60
N PHE A 68 -6.36 -11.57 -4.06
CA PHE A 68 -5.77 -11.78 -2.75
C PHE A 68 -4.31 -11.29 -2.70
N LEU A 69 -3.49 -11.66 -3.70
CA LEU A 69 -2.11 -11.18 -3.82
C LEU A 69 -2.05 -9.67 -4.01
N LEU A 70 -2.94 -9.09 -4.82
CA LEU A 70 -3.02 -7.65 -5.03
C LEU A 70 -3.35 -6.91 -3.72
N VAL A 71 -4.28 -7.44 -2.91
CA VAL A 71 -4.59 -6.89 -1.58
C VAL A 71 -3.34 -6.87 -0.71
N LEU A 72 -2.58 -7.96 -0.64
CA LEU A 72 -1.33 -8.00 0.14
C LEU A 72 -0.32 -6.95 -0.33
N MET A 73 -0.17 -6.77 -1.64
CA MET A 73 0.71 -5.76 -2.23
C MET A 73 0.26 -4.33 -1.91
N ILE A 74 -1.05 -4.06 -2.01
CA ILE A 74 -1.62 -2.76 -1.64
C ILE A 74 -1.36 -2.48 -0.16
N LEU A 75 -1.61 -3.45 0.72
CA LEU A 75 -1.39 -3.28 2.15
C LEU A 75 0.07 -3.01 2.51
N ALA A 76 1.04 -3.60 1.79
CA ALA A 76 2.46 -3.28 1.95
C ALA A 76 2.74 -1.80 1.64
N GLY A 77 2.20 -1.27 0.54
CA GLY A 77 2.32 0.15 0.20
C GLY A 77 1.60 1.07 1.19
N VAL A 78 0.41 0.68 1.64
CA VAL A 78 -0.37 1.38 2.66
C VAL A 78 0.40 1.49 3.97
N LEU A 79 1.03 0.41 4.42
CA LEU A 79 1.88 0.39 5.62
C LEU A 79 3.05 1.36 5.49
N GLY A 80 3.75 1.32 4.36
CA GLY A 80 4.84 2.26 4.08
C GLY A 80 4.39 3.72 4.11
N ASN A 81 3.26 4.02 3.46
CA ASN A 81 2.68 5.37 3.43
C ASN A 81 2.27 5.85 4.83
N ALA A 82 1.57 5.02 5.59
CA ALA A 82 1.08 5.35 6.93
C ALA A 82 2.23 5.59 7.91
N LEU A 83 3.20 4.67 7.98
CA LEU A 83 4.36 4.79 8.87
C LEU A 83 5.19 6.04 8.55
N ALA A 84 5.53 6.23 7.28
CA ALA A 84 6.27 7.40 6.85
C ALA A 84 5.49 8.71 7.06
N GLY A 85 4.18 8.69 6.81
CA GLY A 85 3.30 9.84 7.02
C GLY A 85 3.29 10.30 8.47
N ILE A 86 3.16 9.37 9.42
CA ILE A 86 3.25 9.65 10.86
C ILE A 86 4.63 10.22 11.23
N LEU A 87 5.71 9.59 10.75
CA LEU A 87 7.08 10.00 11.04
C LEU A 87 7.41 11.40 10.51
N PHE A 88 7.03 11.71 9.27
CA PHE A 88 7.34 12.99 8.63
C PHE A 88 6.46 14.13 9.12
N LEU A 89 5.19 13.87 9.44
CA LEU A 89 4.33 14.88 10.04
C LEU A 89 4.77 15.26 11.46
N LYS A 90 5.29 14.31 12.25
CA LYS A 90 5.87 14.59 13.58
C LYS A 90 7.16 15.42 13.52
N LYS A 91 7.93 15.28 12.43
CA LYS A 91 9.20 16.00 12.21
C LYS A 91 9.06 17.32 11.44
N ARG A 92 7.83 17.78 11.15
CA ARG A 92 7.65 19.12 10.56
C ARG A 92 8.07 20.18 11.60
N PRO A 93 9.00 21.09 11.24
CA PRO A 93 9.28 22.26 12.08
C PRO A 93 8.06 23.19 12.16
#